data_AF-A0A445B762-F1
#
_entry.id   AF-A0A445B762-F1
#
_cell.length_a   1.000
_cell.length_b   1.000
_cell.length_c   1.000
_cell.angle_alpha   90.00
_cell.angle_beta   90.00
_cell.angle_gamma   90.00
#
_symmetry.space_group_name_H-M   'P 1'
#
loop_
_entity.id
_entity.type
_entity.pdbx_description
1 polymer ?
#
loop_
_entity_poly.entity_id
_entity_poly.type
_entity_poly.pdbx_seq_one_letter_code
_entity_poly.pdbx_strand_id
1 'polypeptide(L)'
;MNSIFRHSFSPPRSTAAIITLLKACKTIHHLYQVHASIIQRGLEQDHLIISRFIFLSASFAATASYYTSVFDRVLGPSPFLWNSLIEAYNKGSYFFDALSAHGSLPDRYTYSSVIKAYSSMCRSCEGKLFHGSALRCGG
;
A
#
# COMPACT_ATOMS: atom_id res chain seq x y z
N MET A 1 -8.21 18.60 47.46
CA MET A 1 -7.17 19.13 46.56
C MET A 1 -7.28 18.39 45.23
N ASN A 2 -7.82 19.07 44.22
CA ASN A 2 -7.93 18.60 42.84
C ASN A 2 -6.54 18.50 42.21
N SER A 3 -6.27 17.46 41.41
CA SER A 3 -5.72 17.65 40.06
C SER A 3 -5.71 16.35 39.25
N ILE A 4 -6.70 16.25 38.36
CA ILE A 4 -6.57 15.84 36.95
C ILE A 4 -5.96 14.45 36.72
N PHE A 5 -6.85 13.45 36.68
CA PHE A 5 -6.68 12.32 35.78
C PHE A 5 -6.37 12.87 34.39
N ARG A 6 -5.15 12.60 33.92
CA ARG A 6 -4.79 12.75 32.51
C ARG A 6 -5.71 11.84 31.72
N HIS A 7 -6.84 12.38 31.27
CA HIS A 7 -7.58 11.78 30.16
C HIS A 7 -6.60 11.73 29.00
N SER A 8 -6.06 10.54 28.74
CA SER A 8 -5.47 10.19 27.47
C SER A 8 -6.49 10.57 26.42
N PHE A 9 -6.27 11.70 25.74
CA PHE A 9 -7.05 12.06 24.57
C PHE A 9 -6.61 11.10 23.47
N SER A 10 -7.13 9.88 23.50
CA SER A 10 -7.07 8.99 22.35
C SER A 10 -7.89 9.70 21.29
N PRO A 11 -7.29 10.25 20.22
CA PRO A 11 -8.11 10.76 19.13
C PRO A 11 -8.97 9.58 18.67
N PRO A 12 -10.28 9.78 18.43
CA PRO A 12 -11.13 8.68 17.98
C PRO A 12 -10.48 8.03 16.75
N ARG A 13 -10.46 6.69 16.70
CA ARG A 13 -10.07 5.89 15.52
C ARG A 13 -11.08 6.10 14.39
N SER A 14 -11.30 7.34 14.00
CA SER A 14 -12.36 7.70 13.06
C SER A 14 -11.82 7.55 11.65
N THR A 15 -12.13 6.40 11.05
CA THR A 15 -11.97 6.14 9.62
C THR A 15 -12.54 7.29 8.79
N ALA A 16 -13.67 7.88 9.20
CA ALA A 16 -14.27 9.03 8.54
C ALA A 16 -13.36 10.26 8.52
N ALA A 17 -12.64 10.54 9.61
CA ALA A 17 -11.71 11.68 9.65
C ALA A 17 -10.54 11.49 8.67
N ILE A 18 -9.95 10.28 8.62
CA ILE A 18 -8.89 9.97 7.66
C ILE A 18 -9.41 10.06 6.23
N ILE A 19 -10.62 9.56 5.95
CA ILE A 19 -11.24 9.67 4.63
C ILE A 19 -11.38 11.15 4.22
N THR A 20 -11.80 12.01 5.13
CA THR A 20 -11.91 13.45 4.85
C THR A 20 -10.54 14.07 4.57
N LEU A 21 -9.50 13.70 5.34
CA LEU A 21 -8.14 14.17 5.08
C LEU A 21 -7.59 13.68 3.73
N LEU A 22 -7.85 12.42 3.36
CA LEU A 22 -7.49 11.87 2.04
C LEU A 22 -8.18 12.66 0.91
N LYS A 23 -9.46 13.02 1.07
CA LYS A 23 -10.18 13.86 0.09
C LYS A 23 -9.62 15.28 0.00
N ALA A 24 -9.14 15.83 1.11
CA ALA A 24 -8.54 17.17 1.17
C ALA A 24 -7.05 17.18 0.77
N CYS A 25 -6.45 16.02 0.54
CA CYS A 25 -5.05 15.90 0.15
C CYS A 25 -4.84 16.48 -1.24
N LYS A 26 -3.87 17.39 -1.37
CA LYS A 26 -3.53 18.06 -2.64
C LYS A 26 -2.05 17.94 -3.02
N THR A 27 -1.22 17.50 -2.08
CA THR A 27 0.23 17.46 -2.23
C THR A 27 0.78 16.19 -1.58
N ILE A 28 1.98 15.79 -1.99
CA ILE A 28 2.69 14.65 -1.39
C ILE A 28 3.00 14.89 0.11
N HIS A 29 3.19 16.15 0.53
CA HIS A 29 3.39 16.49 1.94
C HIS A 29 2.15 16.21 2.79
N HIS A 30 0.96 16.58 2.30
CA HIS A 30 -0.31 16.23 2.98
C HIS A 30 -0.46 14.71 3.05
N LEU A 31 -0.08 13.99 1.99
CA LEU A 31 -0.14 12.53 1.95
C LEU A 31 0.73 11.90 3.05
N TYR A 32 1.95 12.40 3.26
CA TYR A 32 2.82 11.92 4.35
C TYR A 32 2.23 12.19 5.74
N GLN A 33 1.61 13.35 5.95
CA GLN A 33 0.91 13.65 7.21
C GLN A 33 -0.29 12.73 7.44
N VAL A 34 -1.03 12.41 6.37
CA VAL A 34 -2.13 11.45 6.44
C VAL A 34 -1.61 10.05 6.74
N HIS A 35 -0.50 9.62 6.12
CA HIS A 35 0.11 8.32 6.44
C HIS A 35 0.52 8.22 7.91
N ALA A 36 1.17 9.26 8.44
CA ALA A 36 1.51 9.32 9.86
C ALA A 36 0.26 9.24 10.75
N SER A 37 -0.84 9.90 10.34
CA SER A 37 -2.12 9.86 11.04
C SER A 37 -2.79 8.48 10.99
N ILE A 38 -2.65 7.74 9.87
CA ILE A 38 -3.13 6.36 9.73
C ILE A 38 -2.40 5.46 10.73
N ILE A 39 -1.07 5.52 10.77
CA ILE A 39 -0.23 4.72 11.68
C ILE A 39 -0.55 5.06 13.14
N GLN A 40 -0.58 6.35 13.49
CA GLN A 40 -0.85 6.80 14.86
C GLN A 40 -2.20 6.30 15.39
N ARG A 41 -3.17 6.11 14.50
CA ARG A 41 -4.53 5.65 14.84
C ARG A 41 -4.70 4.13 14.73
N GLY A 42 -3.67 3.40 14.29
CA GLY A 42 -3.71 1.95 14.06
C GLY A 42 -4.66 1.56 12.92
N LEU A 43 -4.79 2.41 11.91
CA LEU A 43 -5.69 2.22 10.77
C LEU A 43 -4.98 1.61 9.55
N GLU A 44 -3.76 1.10 9.74
CA GLU A 44 -2.97 0.49 8.66
C GLU A 44 -3.56 -0.80 8.09
N GLN A 45 -4.49 -1.42 8.82
CA GLN A 45 -5.21 -2.63 8.39
C GLN A 45 -6.61 -2.31 7.81
N ASP A 46 -6.99 -1.05 7.68
CA ASP A 46 -8.27 -0.67 7.06
C ASP A 46 -8.10 -0.67 5.53
N HIS A 47 -8.64 -1.69 4.87
CA HIS A 47 -8.46 -1.90 3.43
C HIS A 47 -9.00 -0.73 2.61
N LEU A 48 -10.07 -0.07 3.05
CA LEU A 48 -10.67 1.07 2.35
C LEU A 48 -9.71 2.28 2.41
N ILE A 49 -9.18 2.56 3.61
CA ILE A 49 -8.22 3.64 3.82
C ILE A 49 -6.96 3.38 2.99
N ILE A 50 -6.36 2.20 3.10
CA ILE A 50 -5.10 1.89 2.41
C ILE A 50 -5.29 1.90 0.88
N SER A 51 -6.40 1.38 0.37
CA SER A 51 -6.68 1.40 -1.07
C SER A 51 -6.69 2.84 -1.61
N ARG A 52 -7.39 3.75 -0.92
CA ARG A 52 -7.45 5.17 -1.29
C ARG A 52 -6.09 5.85 -1.14
N PHE A 53 -5.36 5.52 -0.09
CA PHE A 53 -4.03 6.04 0.15
C PHE A 53 -3.06 5.67 -0.99
N ILE A 54 -3.02 4.39 -1.39
CA ILE A 54 -2.17 3.89 -2.48
C ILE A 54 -2.48 4.60 -3.80
N PHE A 55 -3.78 4.73 -4.14
CA PHE A 55 -4.20 5.42 -5.35
C PHE A 55 -3.76 6.90 -5.38
N LEU A 56 -3.93 7.61 -4.26
CA LEU A 56 -3.48 9.00 -4.14
C LEU A 56 -1.95 9.11 -4.15
N SER A 57 -1.24 8.13 -3.59
CA SER A 57 0.22 8.10 -3.59
C SER A 57 0.79 8.13 -5.00
N ALA A 58 0.29 7.28 -5.89
CA ALA A 58 0.69 7.29 -7.29
C ALA A 58 0.30 8.61 -8.00
N SER A 59 -0.85 9.19 -7.65
CA SER A 59 -1.33 10.45 -8.24
C SER A 59 -0.47 11.66 -7.85
N PHE A 60 0.18 11.62 -6.69
CA PHE A 60 1.09 12.66 -6.20
C PHE A 60 2.57 12.35 -6.48
N ALA A 61 2.86 11.47 -7.44
CA ALA A 61 4.21 11.08 -7.84
C ALA A 61 5.06 10.49 -6.71
N ALA A 62 4.44 9.86 -5.70
CA ALA A 62 5.19 9.06 -4.74
C ALA A 62 5.84 7.87 -5.46
N THR A 63 7.01 7.45 -4.97
CA THR A 63 7.72 6.32 -5.56
C THR A 63 6.91 5.03 -5.42
N ALA A 64 7.07 4.14 -6.39
CA ALA A 64 6.39 2.86 -6.35
C ALA A 64 6.69 2.08 -5.06
N SER A 65 7.96 2.07 -4.65
CA SER A 65 8.41 1.44 -3.42
C SER A 65 7.67 1.93 -2.18
N TYR A 66 7.28 3.20 -2.15
CA TYR A 66 6.59 3.78 -1.00
C TYR A 66 5.20 3.18 -0.83
N TYR A 67 4.35 3.22 -1.85
CA TYR A 67 3.00 2.68 -1.71
C TYR A 67 2.98 1.15 -1.67
N THR A 68 3.97 0.45 -2.25
CA THR A 68 4.18 -0.99 -2.04
C THR A 68 4.49 -1.30 -0.58
N SER A 69 5.38 -0.53 0.05
CA SER A 69 5.74 -0.77 1.46
C SER A 69 4.56 -0.57 2.42
N VAL A 70 3.58 0.25 2.05
CA VAL A 70 2.33 0.41 2.81
C VAL A 70 1.39 -0.77 2.57
N PHE A 71 1.26 -1.21 1.31
CA PHE A 71 0.50 -2.41 0.95
C PHE A 71 1.02 -3.67 1.68
N ASP A 72 2.34 -3.87 1.70
CA ASP A 72 3.00 -5.05 2.28
C ASP A 72 2.76 -5.19 3.79
N ARG A 73 2.34 -4.11 4.47
CA ARG A 73 1.98 -4.13 5.89
C ARG A 73 0.55 -4.61 6.14
N VAL A 74 -0.31 -4.68 5.12
CA VAL A 74 -1.69 -5.13 5.26
C VAL A 74 -1.74 -6.65 5.32
N LEU A 75 -2.35 -7.19 6.37
CA LEU A 75 -2.57 -8.62 6.54
C LEU A 75 -3.78 -9.06 5.73
N GLY A 76 -3.60 -10.05 4.84
CA GLY A 76 -4.69 -10.62 4.04
C GLY A 76 -5.37 -9.62 3.09
N PRO A 77 -4.63 -8.92 2.20
CA PRO A 77 -5.16 -7.89 1.33
C PRO A 77 -6.34 -8.38 0.48
N SER A 78 -7.42 -7.61 0.44
CA SER A 78 -8.62 -7.94 -0.33
C SER A 78 -8.37 -7.77 -1.83
N PRO A 79 -9.17 -8.43 -2.70
CA PRO A 79 -9.06 -8.24 -4.16
C PRO A 79 -9.15 -6.76 -4.58
N PHE A 80 -9.97 -5.97 -3.87
CA PHE A 80 -10.08 -4.54 -4.10
C PHE A 80 -8.77 -3.78 -3.82
N LEU A 81 -8.07 -4.15 -2.74
CA LEU A 81 -6.79 -3.53 -2.39
C LEU A 81 -5.69 -3.92 -3.38
N TRP A 82 -5.67 -5.17 -3.86
CA TRP A 82 -4.80 -5.60 -4.96
C TRP A 82 -5.05 -4.80 -6.24
N ASN A 83 -6.30 -4.63 -6.64
CA ASN A 83 -6.66 -3.84 -7.82
C ASN A 83 -6.19 -2.39 -7.68
N SER A 84 -6.32 -1.81 -6.48
CA SER A 84 -5.85 -0.45 -6.19
C SER A 84 -4.33 -0.32 -6.34
N LEU A 85 -3.57 -1.34 -5.94
CA LEU A 85 -2.11 -1.37 -6.13
C LEU A 85 -1.74 -1.45 -7.62
N ILE A 86 -2.41 -2.32 -8.39
CA ILE A 86 -2.17 -2.44 -9.84
C ILE A 86 -2.48 -1.12 -10.55
N GLU A 87 -3.60 -0.48 -10.22
CA GLU A 87 -3.97 0.82 -10.78
C GLU A 87 -2.93 1.90 -10.45
N ALA A 88 -2.39 1.90 -9.23
CA ALA A 88 -1.32 2.81 -8.82
C ALA A 88 -0.03 2.60 -9.63
N TYR A 89 0.37 1.36 -9.92
CA TYR A 89 1.51 1.09 -10.81
C TYR A 89 1.31 1.62 -12.22
N ASN A 90 0.13 1.38 -12.80
CA ASN A 90 -0.19 1.86 -14.14
C ASN A 90 -0.12 3.39 -14.17
N LYS A 91 -0.75 4.05 -13.18
CA LYS A 91 -0.77 5.51 -13.09
C LYS A 91 0.61 6.12 -12.87
N GLY A 92 1.42 5.52 -11.98
CA GLY A 92 2.79 5.93 -11.76
C GLY A 92 3.66 5.78 -13.02
N SER A 93 3.43 4.74 -13.83
CA SER A 93 4.12 4.53 -15.10
C SER A 93 3.77 5.61 -16.12
N TYR A 94 2.48 5.93 -16.31
CA TYR A 94 2.06 7.02 -17.19
C TYR A 94 2.61 8.37 -16.76
N PHE A 95 2.62 8.64 -15.44
CA PHE A 95 3.20 9.87 -14.91
C PHE A 95 4.70 9.95 -15.20
N PHE A 96 5.41 8.83 -15.03
CA PHE A 96 6.84 8.73 -15.32
C PHE A 96 7.16 8.92 -16.80
N ASP A 97 6.40 8.27 -17.69
CA ASP A 97 6.56 8.37 -19.13
C ASP A 97 6.30 9.81 -19.61
N ALA A 98 5.26 10.46 -19.07
CA ALA A 98 5.00 11.87 -19.33
C ALA A 98 6.14 12.77 -18.84
N LEU A 99 6.66 12.57 -17.64
CA LEU A 99 7.77 13.37 -17.11
C LEU A 99 9.06 13.19 -17.94
N SER A 100 9.33 11.96 -18.36
CA SER A 100 10.46 11.60 -19.21
C SER A 100 10.36 12.25 -20.59
N ALA A 101 9.16 12.30 -21.18
CA ALA A 101 8.91 13.01 -22.44
C ALA A 101 9.12 14.53 -22.30
N HIS A 102 8.95 15.10 -21.10
CA HIS A 102 9.20 16.50 -20.78
C HIS A 102 10.63 16.78 -20.26
N GLY A 103 11.56 15.83 -20.39
CA GLY A 103 12.99 16.05 -20.15
C GLY A 103 13.42 16.06 -18.68
N SER A 104 12.55 15.63 -17.76
CA SER A 104 12.87 15.52 -16.32
C SER A 104 12.86 14.05 -15.93
N LEU A 105 14.03 13.45 -15.69
CA LEU A 105 14.15 12.02 -15.31
C LEU A 105 13.76 11.79 -13.84
N PRO A 106 12.74 10.98 -13.54
CA PRO A 106 12.60 10.33 -12.24
C PRO A 106 13.32 8.97 -12.25
N ASP A 107 13.47 8.37 -11.08
CA ASP A 107 14.23 7.13 -10.87
C ASP A 107 13.50 5.87 -11.43
N ARG A 108 14.06 5.29 -12.50
CA ARG A 108 13.54 4.12 -13.25
C ARG A 108 13.76 2.77 -12.54
N TYR A 109 14.53 2.73 -11.46
CA TYR A 109 15.02 1.48 -10.86
C TYR A 109 13.95 0.70 -10.07
N THR A 110 12.85 1.33 -9.69
CA THR A 110 11.85 0.69 -8.82
C THR A 110 10.86 -0.22 -9.58
N TYR A 111 10.61 0.04 -10.87
CA TYR A 111 9.63 -0.71 -11.68
C TYR A 111 10.08 -2.13 -12.02
N SER A 112 11.38 -2.33 -12.31
CA SER A 112 11.90 -3.65 -12.70
C SER A 112 11.96 -4.64 -11.54
N SER A 113 12.18 -4.15 -10.32
CA SER A 113 12.28 -4.99 -9.12
C SER A 113 10.94 -5.63 -8.74
N VAL A 114 9.85 -4.88 -8.88
CA VAL A 114 8.50 -5.38 -8.52
C VAL A 114 7.98 -6.37 -9.57
N ILE A 115 8.15 -6.10 -10.86
CA ILE A 115 7.75 -7.06 -11.91
C ILE A 115 8.54 -8.37 -11.80
N LYS A 116 9.84 -8.28 -11.46
CA LYS A 116 10.66 -9.47 -11.15
C LYS A 116 10.18 -10.20 -9.90
N ALA A 117 9.80 -9.49 -8.84
CA ALA A 117 9.24 -10.09 -7.64
C ALA A 117 7.89 -10.78 -7.91
N TYR A 118 7.01 -10.16 -8.70
CA TYR A 118 5.71 -10.74 -9.01
C TYR A 118 5.81 -11.93 -9.98
N SER A 119 6.67 -11.85 -11.00
CA SER A 119 6.93 -12.98 -11.91
C SER A 119 7.59 -14.18 -11.21
N SER A 120 8.43 -13.95 -10.20
CA SER A 120 9.01 -15.04 -9.39
C SER A 120 7.99 -15.63 -8.40
N MET A 121 7.07 -14.81 -7.87
CA MET A 121 6.02 -15.27 -6.95
C MET A 121 4.90 -16.04 -7.68
N CYS A 122 4.52 -15.66 -8.90
CA CYS A 122 3.58 -16.42 -9.75
C CYS A 122 4.11 -17.81 -10.16
N ARG A 123 5.43 -18.04 -10.20
CA ARG A 123 6.00 -19.39 -10.42
C ARG A 123 5.94 -20.29 -9.18
N SER A 124 5.52 -19.77 -8.03
CA SER A 124 5.45 -20.53 -6.77
C SER A 124 4.06 -21.11 -6.49
N CYS A 125 3.01 -20.64 -7.18
CA CYS A 125 1.63 -21.11 -7.01
C CYS A 125 1.26 -22.34 -7.87
N GLU A 126 2.13 -22.79 -8.78
CA GLU A 126 1.92 -24.00 -9.59
C GLU A 126 2.82 -25.18 -9.16
N GLY A 127 3.15 -25.29 -7.87
CA GLY A 127 3.99 -26.39 -7.37
C GLY A 127 3.51 -27.10 -6.11
N LYS A 128 2.42 -26.67 -5.47
CA LYS A 128 2.00 -27.22 -4.16
C LYS A 128 0.49 -27.45 -4.02
N LEU A 129 -0.18 -27.77 -5.11
CA LEU A 129 -1.59 -28.18 -5.12
C LEU A 129 -1.82 -29.47 -5.92
N PHE A 130 -0.86 -30.40 -5.86
CA PHE A 130 -1.10 -31.81 -6.20
C PHE A 130 -0.74 -32.72 -5.03
N HIS A 131 -1.81 -33.09 -4.34
CA HIS A 131 -2.08 -34.31 -3.59
C HIS A 131 -1.18 -34.78 -2.45
N GLY A 132 -1.83 -34.88 -1.29
CA GLY A 132 -1.38 -35.63 -0.14
C GLY A 132 -1.28 -37.14 -0.38
N SER A 133 -0.47 -37.74 0.49
CA SER A 133 -0.58 -39.10 1.01
C SER A 133 -0.56 -40.27 0.02
N ALA A 134 0.61 -40.90 -0.12
CA ALA A 134 0.70 -42.36 -0.17
C ALA A 134 1.81 -42.84 0.77
N LEU A 135 1.40 -43.68 1.71
CA LEU A 135 2.20 -44.37 2.72
C LEU A 135 3.18 -45.38 2.11
N ARG A 136 4.25 -45.63 2.88
CA ARG A 136 5.06 -46.85 2.97
C ARG A 136 4.55 -48.12 2.27
N CYS A 137 5.44 -48.73 1.49
CA CYS A 137 6.00 -50.10 1.58
C CYS A 137 7.26 -50.07 0.67
N GLY A 138 8.48 -50.44 1.06
CA GLY A 138 8.90 -51.72 1.62
C GLY A 138 9.37 -52.62 0.46
N GLY A 139 10.69 -52.76 0.25
CA GLY A 139 11.30 -53.62 -0.76
C GLY A 139 12.40 -52.94 -1.57
#